data_AF-A0A349Y498-F1
#
_entry.id   AF-A0A349Y498-F1
#
_cell.length_a   1.000
_cell.length_b   1.000
_cell.length_c   1.000
_cell.angle_alpha   90.00
_cell.angle_beta   90.00
_cell.angle_gamma   90.00
#
_symmetry.space_group_name_H-M   'P 1'
#
loop_
_entity.id
_entity.type
_entity.pdbx_description
1 polymer ?
#
loop_
_entity_poly.entity_id
_entity_poly.type
_entity_poly.pdbx_seq_one_letter_code
_entity_poly.pdbx_strand_id
1 'polypeptide(L)'
;MSEFPAPRPSLASEAAHWHALQRQGGLTAEQQRQFMTWLVTSPAHLREYITVSRVATELGDALRDMAVDLDALIAAGPPPADDNVVALPVRRRPPPPAASRAPR
;
A
#
# COMPACT_ATOMS: atom_id res chain seq x y z
N MET A 1 21.56 33.85 -0.65
CA MET A 1 20.93 32.65 -0.06
C MET A 1 21.78 31.48 -0.50
N SER A 2 22.50 30.83 0.43
CA SER A 2 23.30 29.66 0.08
C SER A 2 22.36 28.45 -0.04
N GLU A 3 22.21 27.91 -1.25
CA GLU A 3 21.51 26.64 -1.48
C GLU A 3 22.36 25.52 -0.88
N PHE A 4 21.87 24.90 0.19
CA PHE A 4 22.47 23.66 0.68
C PHE A 4 22.14 22.54 -0.30
N PRO A 5 23.12 21.83 -0.88
CA PRO A 5 22.84 20.72 -1.77
C PRO A 5 22.04 19.66 -0.99
N ALA A 6 20.99 19.13 -1.60
CA ALA A 6 20.18 18.08 -0.99
C ALA A 6 21.10 16.94 -0.53
N PRO A 7 20.92 16.44 0.71
CA PRO A 7 21.75 15.35 1.22
C PRO A 7 21.65 14.16 0.25
N ARG A 8 22.80 13.57 -0.07
CA ARG A 8 22.80 12.34 -0.87
C ARG A 8 21.95 11.29 -0.14
N PRO A 9 21.11 10.53 -0.86
CA PRO A 9 20.30 9.50 -0.23
C PRO A 9 21.21 8.50 0.47
N SER A 10 20.83 8.08 1.68
CA SER A 10 21.51 7.00 2.38
C SER A 10 21.19 5.67 1.71
N LEU A 11 22.04 4.65 1.90
CA LEU A 11 21.75 3.30 1.40
C LEU A 11 20.41 2.75 1.90
N ALA A 12 20.02 3.10 3.13
CA ALA A 12 18.71 2.78 3.69
C ALA A 12 17.56 3.46 2.91
N SER A 13 17.75 4.73 2.49
CA SER A 13 16.77 5.44 1.66
C SER A 13 16.64 4.83 0.26
N GLU A 14 17.75 4.44 -0.36
CA GLU A 14 17.76 3.77 -1.66
C GLU A 14 17.12 2.38 -1.58
N ALA A 15 17.43 1.61 -0.53
CA ALA A 15 16.79 0.33 -0.24
C ALA A 15 15.27 0.48 -0.05
N ALA A 16 14.82 1.48 0.70
CA ALA A 16 13.41 1.80 0.89
C ALA A 16 12.71 2.17 -0.42
N HIS A 17 13.38 2.93 -1.28
CA HIS A 17 12.87 3.26 -2.60
C HIS A 17 12.62 2.00 -3.45
N TRP A 18 13.61 1.12 -3.55
CA TRP A 18 13.47 -0.13 -4.30
C TRP A 18 12.39 -1.05 -3.73
N HIS A 19 12.32 -1.17 -2.40
CA HIS A 19 11.29 -1.96 -1.73
C HIS A 19 9.88 -1.39 -1.99
N ALA A 20 9.71 -0.05 -1.96
CA ALA A 20 8.45 0.59 -2.26
C ALA A 20 8.01 0.35 -3.72
N LEU A 21 8.92 0.49 -4.69
CA LEU A 21 8.64 0.23 -6.10
C LEU A 21 8.20 -1.22 -6.35
N GLN A 22 8.85 -2.20 -5.70
CA GLN A 22 8.41 -3.59 -5.81
C GLN A 22 7.00 -3.83 -5.30
N ARG A 23 6.58 -3.13 -4.24
CA ARG A 23 5.23 -3.26 -3.66
C ARG A 23 4.12 -2.61 -4.47
N GLN A 24 4.43 -1.64 -5.33
CA GLN A 24 3.43 -0.86 -6.07
C GLN A 24 2.86 -1.57 -7.32
N GLY A 25 3.29 -2.79 -7.61
CA GLY A 25 2.86 -3.53 -8.81
C GLY A 25 3.99 -4.16 -9.61
N GLY A 26 5.21 -4.17 -9.05
CA GLY A 26 6.40 -4.75 -9.66
C GLY A 26 7.24 -3.74 -10.44
N LEU A 27 8.47 -4.12 -10.74
CA LEU A 27 9.42 -3.30 -11.49
C LEU A 27 9.22 -3.54 -12.99
N THR A 28 9.30 -2.47 -13.80
CA THR A 28 9.49 -2.61 -15.25
C THR A 28 10.81 -3.34 -15.53
N ALA A 29 10.99 -3.89 -16.74
CA ALA A 29 12.23 -4.58 -17.10
C ALA A 29 13.49 -3.71 -16.91
N GLU A 30 13.37 -2.40 -17.19
CA GLU A 30 14.46 -1.46 -17.01
C GLU A 30 14.74 -1.18 -15.53
N GLN A 31 13.70 -0.95 -14.73
CA GLN A 31 13.85 -0.78 -13.27
C GLN A 31 14.39 -2.05 -12.60
N GLN A 32 13.98 -3.23 -13.07
CA GLN A 32 14.49 -4.50 -12.58
C GLN A 32 16.00 -4.61 -12.83
N ARG A 33 16.47 -4.24 -14.02
CA ARG A 33 17.91 -4.22 -14.33
C ARG A 33 18.66 -3.26 -13.42
N GLN A 34 18.16 -2.03 -13.26
CA GLN A 34 18.78 -1.03 -12.39
C GLN A 34 18.84 -1.49 -10.93
N PHE A 35 17.77 -2.10 -10.44
CA PHE A 35 17.71 -2.69 -9.11
C PHE A 35 18.74 -3.83 -8.95
N MET A 36 18.84 -4.74 -9.93
CA MET A 36 19.83 -5.82 -9.89
C MET A 36 21.26 -5.29 -9.91
N THR A 37 21.55 -4.26 -10.73
CA THR A 37 22.85 -3.59 -10.75
C THR A 37 23.17 -2.94 -9.40
N TRP A 38 22.18 -2.25 -8.81
CA TRP A 38 22.32 -1.63 -7.49
C TRP A 38 22.63 -2.67 -6.40
N LEU A 39 21.92 -3.81 -6.37
CA LEU A 39 22.14 -4.88 -5.40
C LEU A 39 23.58 -5.44 -5.42
N VAL A 40 24.17 -5.59 -6.60
CA VAL A 40 25.51 -6.20 -6.77
C VAL A 40 26.65 -5.17 -6.70
N THR A 41 26.34 -3.88 -6.54
CA THR A 41 27.35 -2.81 -6.49
C THR A 41 28.29 -2.98 -5.30
N SER A 42 27.77 -3.40 -4.14
CA SER A 42 28.57 -3.76 -2.97
C SER A 42 27.73 -4.57 -1.98
N PRO A 43 28.34 -5.44 -1.15
CA PRO A 43 27.62 -6.19 -0.10
C PRO A 43 26.81 -5.32 0.86
N ALA A 44 27.17 -4.05 1.02
CA ALA A 44 26.41 -3.11 1.84
C ALA A 44 24.98 -2.87 1.29
N HIS A 45 24.82 -2.72 -0.03
CA HIS A 45 23.52 -2.49 -0.66
C HIS A 45 22.56 -3.66 -0.40
N LEU A 46 23.06 -4.89 -0.53
CA LEU A 46 22.26 -6.09 -0.24
C LEU A 46 21.86 -6.16 1.24
N ARG A 47 22.77 -5.86 2.18
CA ARG A 47 22.45 -5.87 3.62
C ARG A 47 21.38 -4.83 3.96
N GLU A 48 21.50 -3.63 3.42
CA GLU A 48 20.52 -2.56 3.63
C GLU A 48 19.16 -2.93 3.04
N TYR A 49 19.15 -3.52 1.84
CA TYR A 49 17.91 -4.02 1.24
C TYR A 49 17.18 -5.08 2.07
N ILE A 50 17.93 -6.07 2.59
CA ILE A 50 17.36 -7.12 3.45
C ILE A 50 16.85 -6.52 4.77
N THR A 51 17.60 -5.57 5.34
CA THR A 51 17.22 -4.89 6.59
C THR A 51 15.90 -4.14 6.43
N VAL A 52 15.79 -3.32 5.38
CA VAL A 52 14.56 -2.58 5.09
C VAL A 52 13.39 -3.51 4.81
N SER A 53 13.60 -4.57 4.02
CA SER A 53 12.54 -5.55 3.72
C SER A 53 12.03 -6.22 4.99
N ARG A 54 12.94 -6.60 5.90
CA ARG A 54 12.58 -7.20 7.19
C ARG A 54 11.75 -6.26 8.06
N VAL A 55 12.20 -5.01 8.22
CA VAL A 55 11.46 -4.00 9.00
C VAL A 55 10.06 -3.78 8.41
N ALA A 56 9.95 -3.71 7.09
CA ALA A 56 8.66 -3.53 6.43
C ALA A 56 7.71 -4.74 6.62
N THR A 57 8.24 -5.97 6.62
CA THR A 57 7.47 -7.17 6.94
C THR A 57 7.03 -7.19 8.40
N GLU A 58 7.95 -6.99 9.34
CA GLU A 58 7.66 -6.97 10.78
C GLU A 58 6.61 -5.90 11.12
N LEU A 59 6.72 -4.71 10.51
CA LEU A 59 5.71 -3.66 10.65
C LEU A 59 4.36 -4.07 10.06
N GLY A 60 4.35 -4.67 8.87
CA GLY A 60 3.13 -5.14 8.23
C GLY A 60 2.41 -6.22 9.05
N ASP A 61 3.16 -7.10 9.70
CA ASP A 61 2.64 -8.14 10.57
C ASP A 61 2.11 -7.54 11.88
N ALA A 62 2.86 -6.64 12.52
CA ALA A 62 2.41 -5.93 13.72
C ALA A 62 1.13 -5.13 13.48
N LEU A 63 1.00 -4.49 12.31
CA LEU A 63 -0.22 -3.78 11.92
C LEU A 63 -1.41 -4.71 11.70
N ARG A 64 -1.17 -5.94 11.24
CA ARG A 64 -2.23 -6.94 11.03
C ARG A 64 -2.68 -7.59 12.35
N ASP A 65 -1.74 -7.79 13.28
CA ASP A 65 -2.00 -8.34 14.61
C ASP A 65 -2.63 -7.31 15.56
N MET A 66 -2.58 -6.02 15.19
CA MET A 66 -3.27 -4.98 15.94
C MET A 66 -4.77 -5.28 15.95
N ALA A 67 -5.32 -5.49 17.14
CA ALA A 67 -6.74 -5.71 17.33
C ALA A 67 -7.50 -4.45 16.89
N VAL A 68 -8.06 -4.50 15.68
CA VAL A 68 -8.96 -3.47 15.19
C VAL A 68 -10.31 -3.67 15.89
N ASP A 69 -10.72 -2.69 16.69
CA ASP A 69 -12.08 -2.64 17.23
C ASP A 69 -13.05 -2.30 16.09
N LEU A 70 -13.52 -3.36 15.42
CA LEU A 70 -14.40 -3.25 14.26
C LEU A 70 -15.74 -2.59 14.64
N ASP A 71 -16.24 -2.85 15.84
CA ASP A 71 -17.49 -2.27 16.32
C ASP A 71 -17.34 -0.77 16.56
N ALA A 72 -16.21 -0.33 17.13
CA ALA A 72 -15.90 1.09 17.26
C ALA A 72 -15.75 1.80 15.90
N LEU A 73 -15.15 1.14 14.90
CA LEU A 73 -15.04 1.69 13.55
C LEU A 73 -16.40 1.79 12.84
N ILE A 74 -17.26 0.78 12.98
CA ILE A 74 -18.63 0.82 12.45
C ILE A 74 -19.42 1.94 13.13
N ALA A 75 -19.30 2.07 14.45
CA ALA A 75 -19.97 3.11 15.23
C ALA A 75 -19.46 4.53 14.90
N ALA A 76 -18.17 4.68 14.58
CA ALA A 76 -17.58 5.95 14.15
C ALA A 76 -18.15 6.46 12.82
N GLY A 77 -18.71 5.57 11.99
CA GLY A 77 -19.28 5.91 10.69
C GLY A 77 -18.22 6.26 9.64
N PRO A 78 -18.64 6.46 8.37
CA PRO A 78 -17.71 6.82 7.31
C PRO A 78 -17.07 8.19 7.59
N PRO A 79 -15.77 8.37 7.31
CA PRO A 79 -15.14 9.69 7.37
C PRO A 79 -15.83 10.65 6.39
N PRO A 80 -15.76 11.98 6.62
CA PRO A 80 -16.29 12.96 5.68
C PRO A 80 -15.74 12.70 4.28
N ALA A 81 -16.58 12.86 3.25
CA ALA A 81 -16.19 12.59 1.88
C ALA A 81 -15.05 13.55 1.46
N ASP A 82 -13.84 13.01 1.37
CA ASP A 82 -12.71 13.70 0.73
C ASP A 82 -12.96 13.81 -0.79
N ASP A 83 -12.39 14.86 -1.40
CA ASP A 83 -12.43 15.11 -2.86
C ASP A 83 -11.89 13.95 -3.73
N ASN A 84 -11.26 12.94 -3.12
CA ASN A 84 -10.72 11.76 -3.80
C ASN A 84 -11.75 10.63 -3.98
N VAL A 85 -12.96 10.75 -3.43
CA VAL A 85 -14.00 9.71 -3.54
C VAL A 85 -14.99 10.04 -4.65
N VAL A 86 -14.85 9.37 -5.79
CA VAL A 86 -15.84 9.47 -6.88
C VAL A 86 -16.95 8.44 -6.67
N ALA A 87 -18.17 8.92 -6.49
CA ALA A 87 -19.35 8.05 -6.39
C ALA A 87 -19.57 7.30 -7.72
N LEU A 88 -19.42 5.97 -7.69
CA LEU A 88 -19.75 5.15 -8.84
C LEU A 88 -21.27 4.97 -8.93
N PRO A 89 -21.85 5.04 -10.14
CA PRO A 89 -23.28 4.82 -10.33
C PRO A 89 -23.62 3.36 -10.02
N VAL A 90 -24.16 3.10 -8.83
CA VAL A 90 -24.69 1.78 -8.47
C VAL A 90 -26.00 1.59 -9.23
N ARG A 91 -26.02 0.66 -10.19
CA ARG A 91 -27.28 0.21 -10.80
C ARG A 91 -28.14 -0.39 -9.68
N ARG A 92 -29.20 0.31 -9.28
CA ARG A 92 -30.18 -0.23 -8.33
C ARG A 92 -30.81 -1.48 -8.94
N ARG A 93 -30.61 -2.63 -8.29
CA ARG A 93 -31.33 -3.85 -8.62
C ARG A 93 -32.82 -3.59 -8.36
N PRO A 94 -33.73 -3.83 -9.33
CA PRO A 94 -35.15 -3.71 -9.08
C PRO A 94 -35.57 -4.67 -7.96
N PRO A 95 -36.52 -4.28 -7.10
CA PRO A 95 -37.00 -5.14 -6.02
C PRO A 95 -37.56 -6.44 -6.60
N PRO A 96 -37.37 -7.59 -5.92
CA PRO A 96 -37.91 -8.86 -6.39
C PRO A 96 -39.45 -8.76 -6.47
N PRO A 97 -40.07 -9.35 -7.50
CA PRO A 97 -41.52 -9.34 -7.64
C PRO A 97 -42.17 -9.99 -6.42
N ALA A 98 -43.18 -9.34 -5.85
CA ALA A 98 -43.95 -9.89 -4.76
C ALA A 98 -44.57 -11.22 -5.21
N ALA A 99 -44.29 -12.29 -4.47
CA ALA A 99 -44.90 -13.58 -4.71
C ALA A 99 -46.42 -13.47 -4.50
N SER A 100 -47.19 -13.60 -5.58
CA SER A 100 -48.64 -13.70 -5.51
C SER A 100 -49.00 -14.96 -4.70
N ARG A 101 -49.39 -14.75 -3.44
CA ARG A 101 -49.87 -15.80 -2.56
C ARG A 101 -51.28 -16.17 -3.05
N ALA A 102 -51.39 -17.26 -3.82
CA ALA A 102 -52.69 -17.75 -4.29
C ALA A 102 -53.55 -18.17 -3.08
N PRO A 103 -54.80 -17.70 -2.97
CA PRO A 103 -55.75 -18.21 -1.99
C PRO A 103 -56.20 -19.61 -2.37
N ARG A 104 -56.39 -20.45 -1.35
CA ARG A 104 -56.74 -21.86 -1.43
C ARG A 104 -58.25 -22.06 -1.38
#